data_AF-A0AAQ1F1L2-F1
#
_entry.id   AF-A0AAQ1F1L2-F1
#
_cell.length_a   1.000
_cell.length_b   1.000
_cell.length_c   1.000
_cell.angle_alpha   90.00
_cell.angle_beta   90.00
_cell.angle_gamma   90.00
#
_symmetry.space_group_name_H-M   'P 1'
#
loop_
_entity.id
_entity.type
_entity.pdbx_description
1 polymer ?
#
loop_
_entity_poly.entity_id
_entity_poly.type
_entity_poly.pdbx_seq_one_letter_code
_entity_poly.pdbx_strand_id
1 'polypeptide(L)'
;MSGARDAVIKPDAHAMAAAMSRLQDWEVALRGSAGHREAERLRDAVVDPAEADAEKVWRVVWDKPLYAATRVKAAENNIAMLEPHMAGAWARIGLDATVMQLSFEGRQDRKDFYRGEGDLFDKARVRPIVAMHRLFRIQSAAQLLRDWVSVDRERPARHLRSVPLSRLVPKLQGELGRGWGHITVLHLLTDLGLAVKPDLHLAASVRELGLCDEKVGRVPTLEQAIQINEAVSALSDVFGAGPRALRYTDKILMEASRQRLFISRQNTQTREAA
;
A
#
# COMPACT_ATOMS: atom_id res chain seq x y z
N MET A 1 34.31 4.57 5.29
CA MET A 1 33.60 3.98 6.45
C MET A 1 32.56 3.01 5.94
N SER A 2 32.89 1.72 5.94
CA SER A 2 32.02 0.63 5.51
C SER A 2 31.02 0.35 6.63
N GLY A 3 29.81 0.90 6.52
CA GLY A 3 28.74 0.66 7.50
C GLY A 3 28.41 -0.82 7.57
N ALA A 4 28.34 -1.34 8.79
CA ALA A 4 27.87 -2.70 9.07
C ALA A 4 26.53 -2.90 8.35
N ARG A 5 26.47 -3.92 7.48
CA ARG A 5 25.19 -4.41 6.97
C ARG A 5 24.48 -5.01 8.17
N ASP A 6 23.50 -4.30 8.71
CA ASP A 6 22.65 -4.82 9.77
C ASP A 6 22.10 -6.17 9.29
N ALA A 7 22.44 -7.23 10.01
CA ALA A 7 22.07 -8.59 9.62
C ALA A 7 20.54 -8.69 9.57
N VAL A 8 20.01 -9.27 8.49
CA VAL A 8 18.59 -9.57 8.36
C VAL A 8 18.19 -10.47 9.54
N ILE A 9 17.39 -9.94 10.47
CA ILE A 9 16.85 -10.71 11.58
C ILE A 9 15.83 -11.69 10.99
N LYS A 10 16.24 -12.96 10.87
CA LYS A 10 15.30 -14.05 10.59
C LYS A 10 14.80 -14.57 11.94
N PRO A 11 13.51 -14.40 12.27
CA PRO A 11 12.97 -14.99 13.49
C PRO A 11 13.14 -16.51 13.44
N ASP A 12 13.54 -17.11 14.57
CA ASP A 12 13.54 -18.56 14.68
C ASP A 12 12.10 -19.11 14.71
N ALA A 13 11.97 -20.43 14.59
CA ALA A 13 10.67 -21.08 14.56
C ALA A 13 9.85 -20.86 15.84
N HIS A 14 10.50 -20.67 17.00
CA HIS A 14 9.82 -20.44 18.26
C HIS A 14 9.24 -19.02 18.32
N ALA A 15 10.02 -18.01 17.94
CA ALA A 15 9.58 -16.63 17.83
C ALA A 15 8.41 -16.50 16.83
N MET A 16 8.49 -17.18 15.68
CA MET A 16 7.40 -17.18 14.69
C MET A 16 6.13 -17.82 15.25
N ALA A 17 6.24 -18.98 15.93
CA ALA A 17 5.08 -19.64 16.53
C ALA A 17 4.42 -18.77 17.62
N ALA A 18 5.21 -18.11 18.46
CA ALA A 18 4.71 -17.17 19.46
C ALA A 18 4.00 -15.97 18.80
N ALA A 19 4.55 -15.45 17.70
CA ALA A 19 3.95 -14.35 16.96
C ALA A 19 2.62 -14.75 16.30
N MET A 20 2.52 -15.95 15.72
CA MET A 20 1.29 -16.49 15.16
C MET A 20 0.20 -16.66 16.23
N SER A 21 0.54 -17.21 17.39
CA SER A 21 -0.39 -17.34 18.52
C SER A 21 -0.90 -15.98 18.99
N ARG A 22 0.00 -14.99 19.12
CA ARG A 22 -0.38 -13.64 19.52
C ARG A 22 -1.26 -12.93 18.48
N LEU A 23 -1.02 -13.17 17.20
CA LEU A 23 -1.87 -12.67 16.12
C LEU A 23 -3.29 -13.24 16.18
N GLN A 24 -3.45 -14.53 16.52
CA GLN A 24 -4.77 -15.13 16.74
C GLN A 24 -5.50 -14.49 17.93
N ASP A 25 -4.80 -14.25 19.04
CA ASP A 25 -5.37 -13.53 20.19
C ASP A 25 -5.88 -12.14 19.80
N TRP A 26 -5.14 -11.41 18.96
CA TRP A 26 -5.57 -10.11 18.45
C TRP A 26 -6.78 -10.22 17.53
N GLU A 27 -6.85 -11.21 16.65
CA GLU A 27 -8.03 -11.45 15.80
C GLU A 27 -9.28 -11.67 16.65
N VAL A 28 -9.18 -12.53 17.68
CA VAL A 28 -10.29 -12.82 18.60
C VAL A 28 -10.75 -11.56 19.32
N ALA A 29 -9.82 -10.73 19.82
CA ALA A 29 -10.14 -9.48 20.48
C ALA A 29 -10.77 -8.44 19.54
N LEU A 30 -10.43 -8.48 18.25
CA LEU A 30 -10.99 -7.58 17.23
C LEU A 30 -12.33 -8.05 16.68
N ARG A 31 -12.73 -9.30 16.91
CA ARG A 31 -13.90 -9.91 16.29
C ARG A 31 -15.16 -9.08 16.54
N GLY A 32 -15.91 -8.81 15.47
CA GLY A 32 -17.13 -7.99 15.54
C GLY A 32 -16.89 -6.47 15.64
N SER A 33 -15.63 -6.02 15.71
CA SER A 33 -15.30 -4.60 15.57
C SER A 33 -15.45 -4.12 14.12
N ALA A 34 -15.49 -2.80 13.91
CA ALA A 34 -15.46 -2.21 12.57
C ALA A 34 -14.15 -2.53 11.82
N GLY A 35 -13.03 -2.60 12.54
CA GLY A 35 -11.72 -2.93 11.97
C GLY A 35 -11.64 -4.36 11.44
N HIS A 36 -12.27 -5.31 12.15
CA HIS A 36 -12.37 -6.71 11.74
C HIS A 36 -13.26 -6.89 10.52
N ARG A 37 -14.46 -6.30 10.50
CA ARG A 37 -15.33 -6.31 9.30
C ARG A 37 -14.64 -5.70 8.07
N GLU A 38 -13.85 -4.65 8.27
CA GLU A 38 -13.08 -4.06 7.19
C GLU A 38 -11.96 -5.00 6.70
N ALA A 39 -11.34 -5.79 7.58
CA ALA A 39 -10.37 -6.82 7.19
C ALA A 39 -11.02 -7.88 6.29
N GLU A 40 -12.22 -8.35 6.64
CA GLU A 40 -12.98 -9.30 5.82
C GLU A 40 -13.34 -8.69 4.46
N ARG A 41 -13.82 -7.44 4.43
CA ARG A 41 -14.15 -6.73 3.18
C ARG A 41 -12.91 -6.60 2.28
N LEU A 42 -11.77 -6.20 2.84
CA LEU A 42 -10.52 -6.02 2.09
C LEU A 42 -9.96 -7.36 1.58
N ARG A 43 -10.05 -8.43 2.39
CA ARG A 43 -9.72 -9.80 1.98
C ARG A 43 -10.50 -10.20 0.73
N ASP A 44 -11.80 -9.92 0.72
CA ASP A 44 -12.68 -10.36 -0.36
C ASP A 44 -12.56 -9.48 -1.62
N ALA A 45 -12.08 -8.25 -1.46
CA ALA A 45 -11.85 -7.28 -2.54
C ALA A 45 -10.47 -7.38 -3.23
N VAL A 46 -9.60 -8.31 -2.83
CA VAL A 46 -8.29 -8.51 -3.47
C VAL A 46 -8.46 -8.81 -4.97
N VAL A 47 -7.71 -8.09 -5.80
CA VAL A 47 -7.69 -8.26 -7.25
C VAL A 47 -6.56 -9.21 -7.62
N ASP A 48 -6.86 -10.41 -8.15
CA ASP A 48 -5.82 -11.33 -8.63
C ASP A 48 -5.21 -10.81 -9.96
N PRO A 49 -3.94 -10.40 -9.98
CA PRO A 49 -3.29 -9.88 -11.18
C PRO A 49 -3.21 -10.90 -12.34
N ALA A 50 -3.37 -12.20 -12.08
CA ALA A 50 -3.39 -13.23 -13.13
C ALA A 50 -4.68 -13.23 -13.96
N GLU A 51 -5.77 -12.69 -13.43
CA GLU A 51 -7.12 -12.73 -14.02
C GLU A 51 -7.75 -11.33 -14.14
N ALA A 52 -7.02 -10.29 -13.72
CA ALA A 52 -7.49 -8.92 -13.76
C ALA A 52 -7.27 -8.29 -15.14
N ASP A 53 -8.38 -7.82 -15.73
CA ASP A 53 -8.36 -6.92 -16.88
C ASP A 53 -7.83 -5.53 -16.50
N ALA A 54 -7.63 -4.67 -17.51
CA ALA A 54 -7.13 -3.32 -17.32
C ALA A 54 -8.00 -2.46 -16.39
N GLU A 55 -9.32 -2.60 -16.42
CA GLU A 55 -10.21 -1.78 -15.59
C GLU A 55 -10.13 -2.18 -14.12
N LYS A 56 -10.03 -3.48 -13.82
CA LYS A 56 -9.78 -3.97 -12.45
C LYS A 56 -8.44 -3.48 -11.91
N VAL A 57 -7.38 -3.54 -12.73
CA VAL A 57 -6.06 -3.01 -12.34
C VAL A 57 -6.11 -1.50 -12.17
N TRP A 58 -6.84 -0.80 -13.03
CA TRP A 58 -6.98 0.66 -12.95
C TRP A 58 -7.58 1.08 -11.61
N ARG A 59 -8.70 0.46 -11.20
CA ARG A 59 -9.38 0.76 -9.93
C ARG A 59 -8.48 0.64 -8.71
N VAL A 60 -7.47 -0.23 -8.74
CA VAL A 60 -6.54 -0.39 -7.61
C VAL A 60 -5.35 0.56 -7.66
N VAL A 61 -5.00 1.13 -8.81
CA VAL A 61 -3.78 1.95 -8.94
C VAL A 61 -4.03 3.44 -8.84
N TRP A 62 -5.14 3.96 -9.39
CA TRP A 62 -5.29 5.40 -9.58
C TRP A 62 -5.50 6.17 -8.26
N ASP A 63 -6.07 5.55 -7.24
CA ASP A 63 -6.35 6.21 -5.97
C ASP A 63 -5.12 6.29 -5.03
N LYS A 64 -4.11 5.46 -5.27
CA LYS A 64 -2.95 5.28 -4.37
C LYS A 64 -2.18 6.57 -4.10
N PRO A 65 -1.94 7.44 -5.11
CA PRO A 65 -1.35 8.76 -4.88
C PRO A 65 -2.13 9.65 -3.91
N LEU A 66 -3.44 9.44 -3.75
CA LEU A 66 -4.30 10.27 -2.90
C LEU A 66 -4.13 9.96 -1.41
N TYR A 67 -3.71 8.75 -1.07
CA TYR A 67 -3.39 8.36 0.31
C TYR A 67 -1.99 8.78 0.78
N ALA A 68 -1.08 9.09 -0.15
CA ALA A 68 0.29 9.44 0.19
C ALA A 68 0.34 10.71 1.07
N ALA A 69 0.93 10.59 2.27
CA ALA A 69 1.05 11.67 3.26
C ALA A 69 -0.27 12.42 3.55
N THR A 70 -1.40 11.71 3.54
CA THR A 70 -2.75 12.29 3.68
C THR A 70 -3.55 11.54 4.72
N ARG A 71 -4.40 12.25 5.47
CA ARG A 71 -5.39 11.61 6.34
C ARG A 71 -6.38 10.81 5.49
N VAL A 72 -6.75 9.61 5.94
CA VAL A 72 -7.66 8.69 5.22
C VAL A 72 -8.93 9.41 4.73
N LYS A 73 -9.64 10.12 5.62
CA LYS A 73 -10.85 10.89 5.26
C LYS A 73 -10.64 11.92 4.14
N ALA A 74 -9.48 12.60 4.12
CA ALA A 74 -9.19 13.57 3.06
C ALA A 74 -8.87 12.86 1.73
N ALA A 75 -8.20 11.70 1.76
CA ALA A 75 -8.00 10.88 0.57
C ALA A 75 -9.33 10.35 0.03
N GLU A 76 -10.23 9.86 0.89
CA GLU A 76 -11.57 9.37 0.53
C GLU A 76 -12.42 10.47 -0.13
N ASN A 77 -12.39 11.69 0.40
CA ASN A 77 -13.07 12.82 -0.23
C ASN A 77 -12.52 13.12 -1.63
N ASN A 78 -11.20 13.00 -1.82
CA ASN A 78 -10.57 13.19 -3.12
C ASN A 78 -10.96 12.07 -4.10
N ILE A 79 -11.03 10.83 -3.64
CA ILE A 79 -11.48 9.69 -4.42
C ILE A 79 -12.92 9.90 -4.87
N ALA A 80 -13.84 10.17 -3.94
CA ALA A 80 -15.26 10.34 -4.23
C ALA A 80 -15.54 11.43 -5.30
N MET A 81 -14.70 12.46 -5.35
CA MET A 81 -14.78 13.52 -6.36
C MET A 81 -14.27 13.08 -7.73
N LEU A 82 -13.19 12.31 -7.78
CA LEU A 82 -12.56 11.87 -9.03
C LEU A 82 -13.26 10.64 -9.62
N GLU A 83 -13.80 9.76 -8.79
CA GLU A 83 -14.44 8.49 -9.15
C GLU A 83 -15.38 8.59 -10.37
N PRO A 84 -16.29 9.59 -10.46
CA PRO A 84 -17.20 9.71 -11.61
C PRO A 84 -16.50 9.91 -12.96
N HIS A 85 -15.22 10.23 -12.94
CA HIS A 85 -14.38 10.48 -14.12
C HIS A 85 -13.33 9.41 -14.36
N MET A 86 -13.17 8.42 -13.48
CA MET A 86 -12.07 7.47 -13.54
C MET A 86 -12.37 6.22 -14.37
N ALA A 87 -13.64 5.83 -14.56
CA ALA A 87 -14.00 4.65 -15.35
C ALA A 87 -13.43 4.73 -16.79
N GLY A 88 -12.59 3.76 -17.18
CA GLY A 88 -11.90 3.75 -18.47
C GLY A 88 -10.93 4.91 -18.73
N ALA A 89 -10.69 5.79 -17.75
CA ALA A 89 -9.89 7.00 -17.93
C ALA A 89 -8.41 6.71 -18.17
N TRP A 90 -7.92 5.55 -17.74
CA TRP A 90 -6.55 5.09 -17.99
C TRP A 90 -6.19 5.09 -19.48
N ALA A 91 -7.16 4.88 -20.38
CA ALA A 91 -6.91 4.85 -21.81
C ALA A 91 -6.68 6.26 -22.41
N ARG A 92 -7.08 7.33 -21.72
CA ARG A 92 -7.11 8.71 -22.24
C ARG A 92 -6.26 9.70 -21.45
N ILE A 93 -6.17 9.54 -20.12
CA ILE A 93 -5.38 10.44 -19.26
C ILE A 93 -3.91 10.46 -19.74
N GLY A 94 -3.40 11.65 -20.00
CA GLY A 94 -2.04 11.90 -20.50
C GLY A 94 -1.85 11.74 -22.02
N LEU A 95 -2.90 11.36 -22.75
CA LEU A 95 -2.91 11.28 -24.22
C LEU A 95 -3.92 12.26 -24.82
N ASP A 96 -5.09 12.36 -24.20
CA ASP A 96 -6.17 13.25 -24.60
C ASP A 96 -6.17 14.51 -23.72
N ALA A 97 -5.72 15.61 -24.32
CA ALA A 97 -5.67 16.93 -23.70
C ALA A 97 -7.04 17.42 -23.22
N THR A 98 -8.15 16.93 -23.79
CA THR A 98 -9.49 17.31 -23.34
C THR A 98 -9.84 16.66 -22.00
N VAL A 99 -9.29 15.49 -21.70
CA VAL A 99 -9.51 14.77 -20.45
C VAL A 99 -8.57 15.29 -19.35
N MET A 100 -7.27 15.08 -19.54
CA MET A 100 -6.22 15.54 -18.63
C MET A 100 -4.86 15.31 -19.27
N GLN A 101 -4.06 16.37 -19.41
CA GLN A 101 -2.65 16.26 -19.74
C GLN A 101 -1.84 17.21 -18.86
N LEU A 102 -0.88 16.64 -18.12
CA LEU A 102 -0.02 17.34 -17.17
C LEU A 102 1.46 17.15 -17.50
N SER A 103 2.22 18.24 -17.36
CA SER A 103 3.67 18.29 -17.50
C SER A 103 4.30 18.85 -16.21
N PHE A 104 5.41 18.25 -15.79
CA PHE A 104 6.23 18.77 -14.70
C PHE A 104 7.26 19.74 -15.27
N GLU A 105 7.21 21.00 -14.82
CA GLU A 105 8.00 22.10 -15.37
C GLU A 105 9.25 22.41 -14.54
N GLY A 106 9.35 21.85 -13.33
CA GLY A 106 10.50 22.04 -12.45
C GLY A 106 10.13 22.31 -11.00
N ARG A 107 11.13 22.74 -10.24
CA ARG A 107 10.99 23.13 -8.83
C ARG A 107 11.31 24.61 -8.67
N GLN A 108 10.43 25.34 -8.00
CA GLN A 108 10.66 26.72 -7.57
C GLN A 108 10.34 26.82 -6.08
N ASP A 109 11.25 27.36 -5.27
CA ASP A 109 11.08 27.52 -3.81
C ASP A 109 10.60 26.25 -3.09
N ARG A 110 11.21 25.11 -3.44
CA ARG A 110 10.87 23.75 -2.94
C ARG A 110 9.47 23.26 -3.30
N LYS A 111 8.72 23.98 -4.15
CA LYS A 111 7.42 23.56 -4.68
C LYS A 111 7.59 23.01 -6.08
N ASP A 112 6.90 21.90 -6.35
CA ASP A 112 6.82 21.32 -7.69
C ASP A 112 5.83 22.16 -8.52
N PHE A 113 6.26 22.60 -9.71
CA PHE A 113 5.44 23.35 -10.66
C PHE A 113 4.94 22.43 -11.78
N TYR A 114 3.65 22.57 -12.11
CA TYR A 114 2.98 21.76 -13.11
C TYR A 114 2.21 22.65 -14.06
N ARG A 115 2.26 22.30 -15.34
CA ARG A 115 1.42 22.86 -16.39
C ARG A 115 0.48 21.76 -16.89
N GLY A 116 -0.70 22.13 -17.34
CA GLY A 116 -1.60 21.16 -17.94
C GLY A 116 -2.85 21.78 -18.54
N GLU A 117 -3.68 20.90 -19.07
CA GLU A 117 -4.97 21.21 -19.68
C GLU A 117 -5.93 20.01 -19.52
N GLY A 118 -7.20 20.26 -19.84
CA GLY A 118 -8.28 19.29 -19.79
C GLY A 118 -9.23 19.47 -18.62
N ASP A 119 -10.40 18.85 -18.73
CA ASP A 119 -11.52 19.03 -17.79
C ASP A 119 -11.14 18.72 -16.33
N LEU A 120 -10.36 17.66 -16.10
CA LEU A 120 -9.92 17.29 -14.76
C LEU A 120 -8.88 18.27 -14.20
N PHE A 121 -8.00 18.78 -15.05
CA PHE A 121 -7.01 19.79 -14.67
C PHE A 121 -7.71 21.09 -14.25
N ASP A 122 -8.65 21.57 -15.05
CA ASP A 122 -9.38 22.81 -14.78
C ASP A 122 -10.21 22.72 -13.50
N LYS A 123 -10.92 21.60 -13.29
CA LYS A 123 -11.66 21.34 -12.05
C LYS A 123 -10.76 21.41 -10.82
N ALA A 124 -9.59 20.77 -10.88
CA ALA A 124 -8.65 20.75 -9.77
C ALA A 124 -7.94 22.10 -9.55
N ARG A 125 -7.87 22.96 -10.58
CA ARG A 125 -7.37 24.34 -10.44
C ARG A 125 -8.38 25.27 -9.78
N VAL A 126 -9.66 25.19 -10.17
CA VAL A 126 -10.74 26.04 -9.64
C VAL A 126 -11.12 25.64 -8.21
N ARG A 127 -11.07 24.34 -7.90
CA ARG A 127 -11.30 23.80 -6.56
C ARG A 127 -10.11 22.92 -6.19
N PRO A 128 -9.08 23.47 -5.50
CA PRO A 128 -7.81 22.78 -5.22
C PRO A 128 -7.94 21.74 -4.11
N ILE A 129 -8.91 20.84 -4.26
CA ILE A 129 -9.17 19.74 -3.34
C ILE A 129 -8.17 18.61 -3.63
N VAL A 130 -7.76 18.43 -4.90
CA VAL A 130 -6.69 17.51 -5.31
C VAL A 130 -5.46 18.29 -5.74
N ALA A 131 -4.33 18.06 -5.08
CA ALA A 131 -3.06 18.69 -5.44
C ALA A 131 -2.53 18.19 -6.80
N MET A 132 -2.00 19.09 -7.62
CA MET A 132 -1.51 18.80 -8.99
C MET A 132 -0.51 17.64 -9.06
N HIS A 133 0.43 17.56 -8.10
CA HIS A 133 1.39 16.46 -8.05
C HIS A 133 0.75 15.07 -7.90
N ARG A 134 -0.48 14.98 -7.41
CA ARG A 134 -1.23 13.71 -7.30
C ARG A 134 -1.88 13.35 -8.63
N LEU A 135 -2.49 14.33 -9.30
CA LEU A 135 -3.02 14.14 -10.66
C LEU A 135 -1.92 13.72 -11.64
N PHE A 136 -0.73 14.31 -11.52
CA PHE A 136 0.42 13.90 -12.31
C PHE A 136 0.81 12.43 -12.07
N ARG A 137 0.74 11.95 -10.81
CA ARG A 137 0.99 10.54 -10.46
C ARG A 137 -0.12 9.60 -10.96
N ILE A 138 -1.37 10.08 -11.00
CA ILE A 138 -2.49 9.34 -11.62
C ILE A 138 -2.23 9.19 -13.12
N GLN A 139 -1.75 10.25 -13.77
CA GLN A 139 -1.36 10.19 -15.18
C GLN A 139 -0.23 9.19 -15.44
N SER A 140 0.78 9.13 -14.58
CA SER A 140 1.85 8.14 -14.73
C SER A 140 1.37 6.71 -14.50
N ALA A 141 0.42 6.48 -13.58
CA ALA A 141 -0.25 5.18 -13.46
C ALA A 141 -1.05 4.78 -14.70
N ALA A 142 -1.74 5.75 -15.33
CA ALA A 142 -2.45 5.50 -16.58
C ALA A 142 -1.47 5.10 -17.70
N GLN A 143 -0.32 5.77 -17.79
CA GLN A 143 0.74 5.41 -18.74
C GLN A 143 1.26 3.98 -18.50
N LEU A 144 1.63 3.66 -17.25
CA LEU A 144 2.09 2.30 -16.89
C LEU A 144 1.09 1.23 -17.33
N LEU A 145 -0.20 1.44 -17.03
CA LEU A 145 -1.22 0.46 -17.36
C LEU A 145 -1.37 0.30 -18.89
N ARG A 146 -1.28 1.39 -19.67
CA ARG A 146 -1.26 1.29 -21.14
C ARG A 146 -0.05 0.51 -21.63
N ASP A 147 1.13 0.72 -21.04
CA ASP A 147 2.33 -0.03 -21.40
C ASP A 147 2.14 -1.52 -21.12
N TRP A 148 1.53 -1.89 -19.99
CA TRP A 148 1.19 -3.28 -19.69
C TRP A 148 0.15 -3.87 -20.65
N VAL A 149 -0.90 -3.13 -20.96
CA VAL A 149 -1.95 -3.53 -21.92
C VAL A 149 -1.38 -3.74 -23.32
N SER A 150 -0.33 -3.00 -23.69
CA SER A 150 0.35 -3.17 -24.98
C SER A 150 1.10 -4.51 -25.09
N VAL A 151 1.48 -5.10 -23.96
CA VAL A 151 2.16 -6.39 -23.87
C VAL A 151 1.16 -7.54 -23.69
N ASP A 152 0.19 -7.38 -22.80
CA ASP A 152 -0.88 -8.35 -22.54
C ASP A 152 -2.19 -7.60 -22.29
N ARG A 153 -3.06 -7.58 -23.30
CA ARG A 153 -4.33 -6.85 -23.25
C ARG A 153 -5.34 -7.45 -22.28
N GLU A 154 -5.33 -8.78 -22.16
CA GLU A 154 -6.32 -9.49 -21.35
C GLU A 154 -5.94 -9.47 -19.88
N ARG A 155 -4.64 -9.61 -19.58
CA ARG A 155 -4.12 -9.79 -18.22
C ARG A 155 -2.87 -8.92 -18.00
N PRO A 156 -3.00 -7.57 -18.05
CA PRO A 156 -1.86 -6.65 -18.06
C PRO A 156 -0.94 -6.79 -16.84
N ALA A 157 -1.50 -7.15 -15.67
CA ALA A 157 -0.74 -7.26 -14.43
C ALA A 157 -0.18 -8.67 -14.13
N ARG A 158 -0.42 -9.69 -14.99
CA ARG A 158 -0.04 -11.09 -14.71
C ARG A 158 1.45 -11.24 -14.41
N HIS A 159 2.28 -10.49 -15.12
CA HIS A 159 3.73 -10.55 -15.04
C HIS A 159 4.30 -10.17 -13.66
N LEU A 160 3.52 -9.54 -12.78
CA LEU A 160 3.97 -9.11 -11.45
C LEU A 160 4.16 -10.29 -10.48
N ARG A 161 3.42 -11.39 -10.63
CA ARG A 161 3.35 -12.49 -9.65
C ARG A 161 4.67 -13.23 -9.42
N SER A 162 5.53 -13.27 -10.42
CA SER A 162 6.76 -14.07 -10.39
C SER A 162 8.00 -13.26 -10.03
N VAL A 163 7.85 -11.96 -9.75
CA VAL A 163 8.98 -11.06 -9.51
C VAL A 163 9.12 -10.81 -8.01
N PRO A 164 10.28 -11.13 -7.40
CA PRO A 164 10.53 -10.83 -5.99
C PRO A 164 10.38 -9.33 -5.69
N LEU A 165 9.81 -8.99 -4.52
CA LEU A 165 9.55 -7.59 -4.14
C LEU A 165 10.80 -6.70 -4.19
N SER A 166 11.96 -7.24 -3.85
CA SER A 166 13.26 -6.54 -3.91
C SER A 166 13.64 -6.05 -5.30
N ARG A 167 13.11 -6.68 -6.36
CA ARG A 167 13.28 -6.26 -7.76
C ARG A 167 12.04 -5.55 -8.28
N LEU A 168 10.86 -6.02 -7.90
CA LEU A 168 9.58 -5.51 -8.39
C LEU A 168 9.36 -4.07 -7.95
N VAL A 169 9.59 -3.75 -6.67
CA VAL A 169 9.31 -2.41 -6.13
C VAL A 169 10.19 -1.34 -6.82
N PRO A 170 11.52 -1.48 -6.91
CA PRO A 170 12.35 -0.50 -7.65
C PRO A 170 11.97 -0.38 -9.13
N LYS A 171 11.65 -1.49 -9.79
CA LYS A 171 11.21 -1.48 -11.19
C LYS A 171 9.95 -0.62 -11.35
N LEU A 172 8.91 -0.91 -10.56
CA LEU A 172 7.64 -0.16 -10.62
C LEU A 172 7.83 1.32 -10.25
N GLN A 173 8.71 1.64 -9.30
CA GLN A 173 9.04 3.04 -8.99
C GLN A 173 9.67 3.76 -10.20
N GLY A 174 10.52 3.08 -10.95
CA GLY A 174 11.11 3.60 -12.18
C GLY A 174 10.06 3.85 -13.27
N GLU A 175 9.16 2.89 -13.49
CA GLU A 175 8.12 2.96 -14.52
C GLU A 175 7.02 3.98 -14.17
N LEU A 176 6.60 4.05 -12.90
CA LEU A 176 5.60 5.02 -12.41
C LEU A 176 6.17 6.44 -12.27
N GLY A 177 7.50 6.55 -12.12
CA GLY A 177 8.21 7.82 -12.09
C GLY A 177 7.96 8.67 -10.84
N ARG A 178 8.03 10.00 -11.03
CA ARG A 178 8.13 10.97 -9.94
C ARG A 178 6.97 10.88 -8.95
N GLY A 179 7.32 10.73 -7.67
CA GLY A 179 6.38 10.80 -6.56
C GLY A 179 5.73 9.46 -6.17
N TRP A 180 6.07 8.38 -6.87
CA TRP A 180 5.78 7.01 -6.45
C TRP A 180 6.92 6.47 -5.57
N GLY A 181 6.79 6.69 -4.27
CA GLY A 181 7.68 6.07 -3.28
C GLY A 181 7.38 4.58 -3.09
N HIS A 182 8.31 3.83 -2.50
CA HIS A 182 8.16 2.39 -2.28
C HIS A 182 6.93 2.03 -1.45
N ILE A 183 6.55 2.87 -0.48
CA ILE A 183 5.31 2.68 0.30
C ILE A 183 4.06 2.80 -0.57
N THR A 184 4.03 3.73 -1.52
CA THR A 184 2.89 3.90 -2.45
C THR A 184 2.82 2.74 -3.44
N VAL A 185 3.97 2.27 -3.92
CA VAL A 185 4.06 1.07 -4.78
C VAL A 185 3.61 -0.18 -4.01
N LEU A 186 4.08 -0.37 -2.78
CA LEU A 186 3.62 -1.47 -1.93
C LEU A 186 2.11 -1.38 -1.66
N HIS A 187 1.56 -0.18 -1.47
CA HIS A 187 0.12 0.01 -1.34
C HIS A 187 -0.67 -0.44 -2.58
N LEU A 188 -0.17 -0.18 -3.79
CA LEU A 188 -0.72 -0.76 -5.02
C LEU A 188 -0.65 -2.30 -4.98
N LEU A 189 0.53 -2.85 -4.68
CA LEU A 189 0.75 -4.30 -4.65
C LEU A 189 -0.10 -5.00 -3.57
N THR A 190 -0.49 -4.29 -2.51
CA THR A 190 -1.37 -4.82 -1.46
C THR A 190 -2.78 -5.10 -1.97
N ASP A 191 -3.35 -4.24 -2.80
CA ASP A 191 -4.69 -4.48 -3.36
C ASP A 191 -4.67 -5.53 -4.49
N LEU A 192 -3.49 -5.77 -5.07
CA LEU A 192 -3.22 -6.93 -5.94
C LEU A 192 -2.88 -8.21 -5.15
N GLY A 193 -2.84 -8.13 -3.82
CA GLY A 193 -2.51 -9.25 -2.92
C GLY A 193 -1.11 -9.83 -3.12
N LEU A 194 -0.17 -9.01 -3.59
CA LEU A 194 1.24 -9.36 -3.80
C LEU A 194 2.16 -8.89 -2.67
N ALA A 195 1.66 -8.00 -1.81
CA ALA A 195 2.43 -7.36 -0.76
C ALA A 195 1.50 -6.89 0.37
N VAL A 196 2.10 -6.34 1.41
CA VAL A 196 1.44 -5.53 2.45
C VAL A 196 2.01 -4.12 2.43
N LYS A 197 1.24 -3.16 2.94
CA LYS A 197 1.65 -1.76 2.97
C LYS A 197 2.32 -1.46 4.32
N PRO A 198 3.65 -1.29 4.38
CA PRO A 198 4.34 -1.12 5.64
C PRO A 198 4.23 0.34 6.13
N ASP A 199 3.04 0.69 6.61
CA ASP A 199 2.79 1.95 7.29
C ASP A 199 3.21 1.89 8.76
N LEU A 200 3.07 3.03 9.46
CA LEU A 200 3.43 3.15 10.87
C LEU A 200 2.78 2.07 11.76
N HIS A 201 1.52 1.72 11.48
CA HIS A 201 0.80 0.76 12.31
C HIS A 201 1.29 -0.64 12.05
N LEU A 202 1.44 -1.04 10.78
CA LEU A 202 1.95 -2.36 10.44
C LEU A 202 3.38 -2.56 10.97
N ALA A 203 4.26 -1.58 10.77
CA ALA A 203 5.62 -1.61 11.29
C ALA A 203 5.65 -1.74 12.83
N ALA A 204 4.77 -1.02 13.54
CA ALA A 204 4.67 -1.14 14.99
C ALA A 204 4.20 -2.53 15.44
N SER A 205 3.24 -3.14 14.74
CA SER A 205 2.75 -4.49 15.06
C SER A 205 3.82 -5.55 14.85
N VAL A 206 4.53 -5.50 13.71
CA VAL A 206 5.59 -6.48 13.39
C VAL A 206 6.76 -6.35 14.38
N ARG A 207 7.08 -5.13 14.81
CA ARG A 207 8.09 -4.90 15.87
C ARG A 207 7.64 -5.45 17.21
N GLU A 208 6.38 -5.24 17.59
CA GLU A 208 5.82 -5.80 18.84
C GLU A 208 5.86 -7.34 18.86
N LEU A 209 5.73 -7.97 17.69
CA LEU A 209 5.86 -9.41 17.54
C LEU A 209 7.32 -9.90 17.53
N GLY A 210 8.30 -9.00 17.61
CA GLY A 210 9.73 -9.35 17.57
C GLY A 210 10.20 -9.83 16.19
N LEU A 211 9.49 -9.46 15.12
CA LEU A 211 9.76 -9.95 13.75
C LEU A 211 10.53 -8.94 12.88
N CYS A 212 10.86 -7.76 13.41
CA CYS A 212 11.71 -6.79 12.73
C CYS A 212 12.58 -6.01 13.72
N ASP A 213 13.61 -5.34 13.22
CA ASP A 213 14.51 -4.50 14.02
C ASP A 213 13.73 -3.42 14.80
N GLU A 214 14.11 -3.22 16.07
CA GLU A 214 13.54 -2.17 16.92
C GLU A 214 13.70 -0.76 16.34
N LYS A 215 14.76 -0.56 15.54
CA LYS A 215 15.10 0.69 14.85
C LYS A 215 14.23 0.98 13.63
N VAL A 216 13.29 0.10 13.26
CA VAL A 216 12.32 0.41 12.19
C VAL A 216 11.57 1.69 12.57
N GLY A 217 11.83 2.74 11.80
CA GLY A 217 11.27 4.07 12.04
C GLY A 217 9.80 4.17 11.63
N ARG A 218 9.24 5.38 11.73
CA ARG A 218 7.84 5.65 11.31
C ARG A 218 7.60 5.41 9.82
N VAL A 219 8.64 5.55 9.01
CA VAL A 219 8.63 5.27 7.58
C VAL A 219 9.78 4.31 7.31
N PRO A 220 9.49 3.01 7.09
CA PRO A 220 10.51 2.02 6.83
C PRO A 220 11.31 2.34 5.56
N THR A 221 12.61 2.04 5.54
CA THR A 221 13.39 1.99 4.29
C THR A 221 12.84 0.91 3.36
N LEU A 222 13.25 0.88 2.09
CA LEU A 222 12.83 -0.20 1.18
C LEU A 222 13.21 -1.59 1.71
N GLU A 223 14.42 -1.74 2.25
CA GLU A 223 14.88 -3.01 2.83
C GLU A 223 14.03 -3.44 4.02
N GLN A 224 13.77 -2.52 4.96
CA GLN A 224 12.89 -2.78 6.11
C GLN A 224 11.46 -3.10 5.66
N ALA A 225 10.95 -2.41 4.63
CA ALA A 225 9.64 -2.67 4.05
C ALA A 225 9.52 -4.08 3.44
N ILE A 226 10.60 -4.58 2.82
CA ILE A 226 10.66 -5.96 2.29
C ILE A 226 10.68 -6.97 3.43
N GLN A 227 11.48 -6.73 4.48
CA GLN A 227 11.51 -7.61 5.66
C GLN A 227 10.15 -7.70 6.35
N ILE A 228 9.45 -6.56 6.50
CA ILE A 228 8.07 -6.52 7.01
C ILE A 228 7.14 -7.37 6.13
N ASN A 229 7.28 -7.28 4.81
CA ASN A 229 6.46 -8.08 3.88
C ASN A 229 6.72 -9.59 4.03
N GLU A 230 7.97 -10.00 4.16
CA GLU A 230 8.34 -11.41 4.38
C GLU A 230 7.78 -11.92 5.71
N ALA A 231 7.91 -11.14 6.79
CA ALA A 231 7.37 -11.49 8.11
C ALA A 231 5.84 -11.62 8.08
N VAL A 232 5.12 -10.66 7.48
CA VAL A 232 3.67 -10.70 7.41
C VAL A 232 3.16 -11.81 6.49
N SER A 233 3.90 -12.12 5.42
CA SER A 233 3.60 -13.28 4.57
C SER A 233 3.70 -14.58 5.35
N ALA A 234 4.75 -14.77 6.16
CA ALA A 234 4.88 -15.95 7.01
C ALA A 234 3.77 -16.03 8.06
N LEU A 235 3.38 -14.90 8.67
CA LEU A 235 2.26 -14.86 9.61
C LEU A 235 0.92 -15.21 8.96
N SER A 236 0.73 -14.88 7.68
CA SER A 236 -0.57 -15.00 7.02
C SER A 236 -1.09 -16.43 6.94
N ASP A 237 -0.19 -17.43 6.98
CA ASP A 237 -0.52 -18.85 6.98
C ASP A 237 -1.49 -19.24 8.11
N VAL A 238 -1.50 -18.50 9.22
CA VAL A 238 -2.44 -18.73 10.34
C VAL A 238 -3.91 -18.53 9.94
N PHE A 239 -4.15 -17.74 8.89
CA PHE A 239 -5.48 -17.49 8.32
C PHE A 239 -5.64 -18.12 6.93
N GLY A 240 -4.71 -18.99 6.53
CA GLY A 240 -4.67 -19.68 5.24
C GLY A 240 -3.58 -19.15 4.30
N ALA A 241 -3.43 -19.80 3.15
CA ALA A 241 -2.42 -19.41 2.16
C ALA A 241 -2.95 -18.39 1.15
N GLY A 242 -2.06 -17.52 0.69
CA GLY A 242 -2.25 -16.73 -0.53
C GLY A 242 -2.78 -15.30 -0.34
N PRO A 243 -3.13 -14.63 -1.45
CA PRO A 243 -3.36 -13.18 -1.52
C PRO A 243 -4.40 -12.65 -0.54
N ARG A 244 -5.48 -13.42 -0.34
CA ARG A 244 -6.57 -13.07 0.57
C ARG A 244 -6.12 -13.07 2.03
N ALA A 245 -5.45 -14.15 2.45
CA ALA A 245 -4.93 -14.27 3.81
C ALA A 245 -3.90 -13.18 4.10
N LEU A 246 -3.04 -12.85 3.13
CA LEU A 246 -2.07 -11.76 3.26
C LEU A 246 -2.77 -10.41 3.52
N ARG A 247 -3.78 -10.08 2.72
CA ARG A 247 -4.54 -8.83 2.88
C ARG A 247 -5.32 -8.77 4.19
N TYR A 248 -5.90 -9.88 4.61
CA TYR A 248 -6.57 -10.00 5.91
C TYR A 248 -5.58 -9.75 7.06
N THR A 249 -4.44 -10.41 7.02
CA THR A 249 -3.38 -10.32 8.03
C THR A 249 -2.83 -8.90 8.18
N ASP A 250 -2.52 -8.24 7.05
CA ASP A 250 -2.12 -6.83 6.98
C ASP A 250 -3.08 -5.94 7.79
N LYS A 251 -4.38 -6.07 7.52
CA LYS A 251 -5.40 -5.26 8.17
C LYS A 251 -5.56 -5.59 9.66
N ILE A 252 -5.56 -6.88 10.04
CA ILE A 252 -5.66 -7.29 11.45
C ILE A 252 -4.48 -6.73 12.26
N LEU A 253 -3.25 -6.84 11.74
CA LEU A 253 -2.06 -6.28 12.39
C LEU A 253 -2.19 -4.75 12.55
N MET A 254 -2.62 -4.04 11.51
CA MET A 254 -2.83 -2.59 11.59
C MET A 254 -3.87 -2.21 12.65
N GLU A 255 -4.99 -2.92 12.73
CA GLU A 255 -6.06 -2.65 13.70
C GLU A 255 -5.63 -2.98 15.14
N ALA A 256 -4.86 -4.04 15.35
CA ALA A 256 -4.28 -4.35 16.66
C ALA A 256 -3.41 -3.20 17.20
N SER A 257 -2.62 -2.58 16.32
CA SER A 257 -1.83 -1.39 16.64
C SER A 257 -2.71 -0.18 16.97
N ARG A 258 -3.72 0.10 16.14
CA ARG A 258 -4.65 1.23 16.35
C ARG A 258 -5.40 1.13 17.66
N GLN A 259 -5.80 -0.08 18.05
CA GLN A 259 -6.52 -0.35 19.29
C GLN A 259 -5.60 -0.64 20.48
N ARG A 260 -4.27 -0.55 20.29
CA ARG A 260 -3.25 -0.72 21.34
C ARG A 260 -3.34 -2.07 22.05
N LEU A 261 -3.66 -3.15 21.33
CA LEU A 261 -3.74 -4.51 21.88
C LEU A 261 -2.39 -5.07 22.35
N PHE A 262 -1.31 -4.31 22.14
CA PHE A 262 0.05 -4.62 22.56
C PHE A 262 0.26 -4.34 24.05
N ILE A 263 -0.44 -3.32 24.58
CA ILE A 263 -0.21 -2.74 25.92
C ILE A 263 -0.95 -3.53 27.01
N SER A 264 -1.97 -4.32 26.65
CA SER A 264 -2.91 -4.90 27.61
C SER A 264 -2.34 -5.99 28.54
N ARG A 265 -1.18 -6.59 28.27
CA ARG A 265 -0.61 -7.66 29.13
C ARG A 265 0.39 -7.18 30.19
N GLN A 266 1.04 -6.02 30.02
CA GLN A 266 1.94 -5.51 31.06
C GLN A 266 1.21 -5.02 32.32
N ASN A 267 -0.09 -4.69 32.23
CA ASN A 267 -0.87 -4.23 33.38
C ASN A 267 -1.56 -5.37 34.16
N THR A 268 -1.64 -6.58 33.61
CA THR A 268 -2.27 -7.72 34.30
C THR A 268 -1.27 -8.42 35.22
N GLN A 269 -0.01 -8.57 34.81
CA GLN A 269 1.04 -9.16 35.66
C GLN A 269 1.39 -8.28 36.87
N THR A 270 1.32 -6.94 36.75
CA THR A 270 1.56 -6.02 37.89
C THR A 270 0.40 -5.99 38.89
N ARG A 271 -0.79 -6.48 38.51
CA ARG A 271 -1.97 -6.54 39.40
C ARG A 271 -2.15 -7.90 40.07
N GLU A 272 -1.53 -8.96 39.55
CA GLU A 272 -1.49 -10.27 40.21
C GLU A 272 -0.25 -10.44 41.10
N ALA A 273 0.74 -9.54 40.96
CA ALA A 273 1.94 -9.46 41.82
C ALA A 273 1.85 -8.39 42.92
N ALA A 274 0.69 -7.75 43.11
CA ALA A 274 0.40 -6.76 44.15
C ALA A 274 -0.79 -7.22 45.00
#